data_AF-A0A2V8I362-F1
#
_entry.id   AF-A0A2V8I362-F1
#
_cell.length_a   1.000
_cell.length_b   1.000
_cell.length_c   1.000
_cell.angle_alpha   90.00
_cell.angle_beta   90.00
_cell.angle_gamma   90.00
#
_symmetry.space_group_name_H-M   'P 1'
#
loop_
_entity.id
_entity.type
_entity.pdbx_description
1 polymer ?
#
loop_
_entity_poly.entity_id
_entity_poly.type
_entity_poly.pdbx_seq_one_letter_code
_entity_poly.pdbx_strand_id
1 'polypeptide(L)' 'IKIHMKDGKTIAGRAEFAKGHPANPMSYEDEADKFRGCAEFAKWPSAKAESVIQIVRTLEKATDVSKISAALTS' A
#
# COMPACT_ATOMS: atom_id res chain seq x y z
N ILE A 1 20.49 -9.95 8.19
CA ILE A 1 20.46 -9.65 9.64
C ILE A 1 20.93 -10.86 10.43
N LYS A 2 21.64 -10.66 11.54
CA LYS A 2 21.96 -11.70 12.53
C LYS A 2 21.59 -11.18 13.90
N ILE A 3 20.94 -12.02 14.71
CA ILE A 3 20.48 -11.70 16.06
C ILE A 3 21.13 -12.71 17.00
N HIS A 4 21.83 -12.22 18.02
CA HIS A 4 22.44 -13.05 19.07
C HIS A 4 21.57 -12.98 20.32
N MET A 5 21.11 -14.14 20.79
CA MET A 5 20.26 -14.29 21.96
C MET A 5 21.10 -14.48 23.23
N LYS A 6 20.54 -14.13 24.40
CA LYS A 6 21.22 -14.26 25.70
C LYS A 6 21.51 -15.72 26.09
N ASP A 7 20.80 -16.68 25.52
CA ASP A 7 21.03 -18.11 25.68
C ASP A 7 22.14 -18.66 24.76
N GLY A 8 22.81 -17.80 23.99
CA GLY A 8 23.87 -18.15 23.06
C GLY A 8 23.39 -18.53 21.66
N LYS A 9 22.07 -18.65 21.42
CA LYS A 9 21.53 -18.94 20.09
C LYS A 9 21.74 -17.77 19.15
N THR A 10 22.10 -18.06 17.89
CA THR A 10 22.14 -17.05 16.82
C THR A 10 21.06 -17.34 15.78
N ILE A 11 20.24 -16.34 15.47
CA ILE A 11 19.24 -16.39 14.40
C ILE A 11 19.73 -15.49 13.26
N ALA A 12 19.90 -16.06 12.07
CA ALA A 12 20.31 -15.33 10.87
C ALA A 12 19.19 -15.35 9.83
N GLY A 13 18.94 -14.21 9.19
CA GLY A 13 18.00 -14.08 8.09
C GLY A 13 18.55 -13.16 7.00
N ARG A 14 18.28 -13.49 5.74
CA ARG A 14 18.60 -12.65 4.59
C ARG A 14 17.39 -12.62 3.66
N ALA A 15 16.99 -11.41 3.26
CA ALA A 15 16.01 -11.20 2.21
C ALA A 15 16.72 -10.48 1.07
N GLU A 16 16.66 -11.05 -0.14
CA GLU A 16 17.29 -10.47 -1.34
C GLU A 16 16.40 -9.39 -1.97
N PHE A 17 15.08 -9.57 -1.91
CA PHE A 17 14.12 -8.62 -2.44
C PHE A 17 13.05 -8.29 -1.39
N ALA A 18 12.99 -7.02 -1.01
CA ALA A 18 11.92 -6.51 -0.16
C ALA A 18 10.58 -6.50 -0.91
N LYS A 19 9.47 -6.59 -0.18
CA LYS A 19 8.12 -6.42 -0.74
C LYS A 19 8.00 -5.03 -1.36
N GLY A 20 7.50 -4.94 -2.59
CA GLY A 20 7.47 -3.73 -3.42
C GLY A 20 8.64 -3.62 -4.41
N HIS A 21 9.67 -4.45 -4.29
CA HIS A 21 10.66 -4.60 -5.36
C HIS A 21 10.01 -5.24 -6.61
N PRO A 22 10.45 -4.92 -7.86
CA PRO A 22 9.87 -5.56 -9.05
C PRO A 22 9.89 -7.09 -9.04
N ALA A 23 10.91 -7.69 -8.41
CA ALA A 23 11.02 -9.15 -8.23
C ALA A 23 10.23 -9.71 -7.01
N ASN A 24 9.60 -8.86 -6.21
CA ASN A 24 8.71 -9.21 -5.10
C ASN A 24 7.61 -8.13 -4.98
N PRO A 25 6.72 -8.00 -5.98
CA PRO A 25 5.80 -6.88 -6.07
C PRO A 25 4.78 -6.87 -4.93
N MET A 26 4.31 -5.67 -4.61
CA MET A 26 3.12 -5.52 -3.77
C MET A 26 1.90 -6.07 -4.52
N SER A 27 1.00 -6.70 -3.79
CA SER A 27 -0.35 -6.94 -4.30
C SER A 27 -1.12 -5.64 -4.33
N TYR A 28 -2.23 -5.60 -5.05
CA TYR A 28 -3.09 -4.42 -5.07
C TYR A 28 -3.57 -4.07 -3.66
N GLU A 29 -3.88 -5.07 -2.84
CA GLU A 29 -4.35 -4.92 -1.46
C GLU A 29 -3.25 -4.37 -0.55
N ASP A 30 -1.99 -4.79 -0.73
CA ASP A 30 -0.84 -4.21 -0.03
C ASP A 30 -0.72 -2.69 -0.34
N GLU A 31 -0.92 -2.31 -1.61
CA GLU A 31 -0.89 -0.88 -2.01
C GLU A 31 -2.12 -0.11 -1.52
N ALA A 32 -3.30 -0.73 -1.51
CA ALA A 32 -4.53 -0.14 -1.00
C ALA A 32 -4.42 0.12 0.52
N ASP A 33 -3.87 -0.83 1.28
CA ASP A 33 -3.62 -0.66 2.72
C ASP A 33 -2.60 0.44 3.00
N LYS A 34 -1.53 0.51 2.19
CA LYS A 34 -0.57 1.63 2.26
C LYS A 34 -1.25 2.97 1.98
N PHE A 35 -2.12 3.04 0.96
CA PHE A 35 -2.87 4.25 0.65
C PHE A 35 -3.81 4.66 1.78
N ARG A 36 -4.51 3.71 2.42
CA ARG A 36 -5.33 3.96 3.61
C ARG A 36 -4.52 4.60 4.72
N GLY A 37 -3.29 4.12 4.99
CA GLY A 37 -2.39 4.72 5.97
C GLY A 37 -2.01 6.17 5.64
N CYS A 38 -1.77 6.50 4.36
CA CYS A 38 -1.55 7.88 3.93
C CYS A 38 -2.80 8.75 4.08
N ALA A 39 -3.98 8.22 3.73
CA ALA A 39 -5.25 8.94 3.85
C ALA A 39 -5.61 9.19 5.32
N GLU A 40 -5.37 8.23 6.21
CA GLU A 40 -5.50 8.37 7.66
C GLU A 40 -4.58 9.46 8.20
N PHE A 41 -3.30 9.46 7.80
CA PHE A 41 -2.36 10.51 8.16
C PHE A 41 -2.84 11.90 7.70
N ALA A 42 -3.43 11.98 6.51
CA ALA A 42 -4.05 13.19 5.97
C ALA A 42 -5.42 13.51 6.59
N LYS A 43 -5.90 12.73 7.56
CA LYS A 43 -7.21 12.85 8.23
C LYS A 43 -8.40 12.79 7.28
N TRP A 44 -8.27 12.05 6.19
CA TRP A 44 -9.39 11.84 5.27
C TRP A 44 -10.45 10.94 5.91
N PRO A 45 -11.75 11.17 5.62
CA PRO A 45 -12.77 10.17 5.90
C PRO A 45 -12.44 8.85 5.22
N SER A 46 -12.60 7.72 5.92
CA SER A 46 -12.32 6.39 5.35
C SER A 46 -13.09 6.14 4.04
N ALA A 47 -14.35 6.58 3.98
CA ALA A 47 -15.18 6.49 2.78
C ALA A 47 -14.57 7.21 1.56
N LYS A 48 -13.87 8.33 1.77
CA LYS A 48 -13.15 9.04 0.70
C LYS A 48 -12.00 8.18 0.17
N ALA A 49 -11.20 7.60 1.07
CA ALA A 49 -10.11 6.72 0.69
C ALA A 49 -10.61 5.48 -0.08
N GLU A 50 -11.68 4.84 0.39
CA GLU A 50 -12.27 3.68 -0.30
C GLU A 50 -12.81 4.04 -1.68
N SER A 51 -13.45 5.21 -1.82
CA SER A 51 -13.92 5.70 -3.12
C SER A 51 -12.77 5.83 -4.12
N VAL A 52 -11.65 6.43 -3.71
CA VAL A 52 -10.45 6.57 -4.57
C VAL A 52 -9.88 5.21 -4.93
N ILE A 53 -9.77 4.27 -3.97
CA ILE A 53 -9.30 2.91 -4.22
C ILE A 53 -10.17 2.22 -5.29
N GLN A 54 -11.51 2.31 -5.18
CA GLN A 54 -12.40 1.69 -6.17
C GLN A 54 -12.30 2.33 -7.55
N ILE A 55 -12.14 3.65 -7.63
CA ILE A 55 -11.91 4.35 -8.90
C ILE A 55 -10.62 3.85 -9.55
N VAL A 56 -9.52 3.77 -8.80
CA VAL A 56 -8.23 3.30 -9.32
C VAL A 56 -8.28 1.83 -9.74
N ARG A 57 -8.99 0.97 -8.99
CA ARG A 57 -9.15 -0.47 -9.31
C ARG A 57 -9.80 -0.72 -10.66
N THR A 58 -10.67 0.18 -11.10
CA THR A 58 -11.45 0.05 -12.33
C THR A 58 -11.10 1.13 -13.37
N LEU A 59 -9.96 1.78 -13.19
CA LEU A 59 -9.53 2.94 -13.99
C LEU A 59 -9.43 2.59 -15.49
N GLU A 60 -9.03 1.36 -15.81
CA GLU A 60 -8.93 0.87 -17.19
C GLU A 60 -10.29 0.80 -17.91
N LYS A 61 -11.39 0.81 -17.16
CA LYS A 61 -12.77 0.82 -17.66
C LYS A 61 -13.45 2.17 -17.48
N ALA A 62 -12.74 3.18 -16.98
CA ALA A 62 -13.32 4.48 -16.70
C ALA A 62 -13.71 5.19 -18.00
N THR A 63 -15.00 5.52 -18.12
CA THR A 63 -15.52 6.35 -19.22
C THR A 63 -15.21 7.83 -19.04
N ASP A 64 -14.86 8.23 -17.81
CA ASP A 64 -14.56 9.61 -17.42
C ASP A 64 -13.51 9.61 -16.30
N VAL A 65 -12.31 10.06 -16.62
CA VAL A 65 -11.18 10.11 -15.70
C VAL A 65 -11.26 11.30 -14.73
N SER A 66 -12.07 12.32 -15.00
CA SER A 66 -12.17 13.51 -14.14
C SER A 66 -12.64 13.19 -12.72
N LYS A 67 -13.37 12.06 -12.57
CA LYS A 67 -13.85 11.54 -11.29
C LYS A 67 -12.73 11.27 -10.29
N ILE A 68 -11.53 10.86 -10.74
CA ILE A 68 -10.40 10.63 -9.83
C ILE A 68 -9.91 11.95 -9.22
N SER A 69 -9.78 12.99 -10.03
CA SER A 69 -9.36 14.32 -9.56
C SER A 69 -10.36 14.89 -8.57
N ALA A 70 -11.65 14.79 -8.88
CA ALA A 70 -12.72 15.22 -7.96
C ALA A 70 -12.63 14.48 -6.62
N ALA A 71 -12.49 13.16 -6.64
CA ALA A 71 -12.41 12.33 -5.43
C ALA A 71 -11.17 12.63 -4.56
N LEU A 72 -10.10 13.21 -5.12
CA LEU A 72 -8.91 13.60 -4.37
C LEU A 72 -9.07 14.98 -3.70
N THR A 73 -9.77 15.92 -4.34
CA THR A 73 -9.87 17.31 -3.89
C THR A 73 -11.10 17.63 -3.02
N SER A 74 -12.14 16.81 -3.08
CA SER A 74 -13.41 17.03 -2.35
C SER A 74 -13.46 16.43 -0.95
#